data_AF-A0ABC8KDM6-F1
#
_entry.id   AF-A0ABC8KDM6-F1
#
_cell.length_a   1.000
_cell.length_b   1.000
_cell.length_c   1.000
_cell.angle_alpha   90.00
_cell.angle_beta   90.00
_cell.angle_gamma   90.00
#
_symmetry.space_group_name_H-M   'P 1'
#
loop_
_entity.id
_entity.type
_entity.pdbx_description
1 polymer ?
#
loop_
_entity_poly.entity_id
_entity_poly.type
_entity_poly.pdbx_seq_one_letter_code
_entity_poly.pdbx_strand_id
1 'polypeptide(L)' 'METQTNKVLFLKGFVKLLKELQADVLLKACDGDEKAAICAHMIILSARSEVFNKFFESDNLRLRPGWKQPLSQS' A
#
# COMPACT_ATOMS: atom_id res chain seq x y z
N MET A 1 -29.07 -12.80 -13.14
CA MET A 1 -28.90 -11.33 -13.02
C MET A 1 -28.51 -10.90 -11.62
N GLU A 2 -29.13 -11.46 -10.55
CA GLU A 2 -28.80 -11.14 -9.15
C GLU A 2 -27.32 -11.26 -8.78
N THR A 3 -26.61 -12.27 -9.29
CA THR A 3 -25.20 -12.52 -8.97
C THR A 3 -24.26 -11.43 -9.50
N GLN A 4 -24.61 -10.78 -10.61
CA GLN A 4 -23.82 -9.65 -11.14
C GLN A 4 -24.08 -8.39 -10.31
N THR A 5 -25.33 -8.13 -9.94
CA THR A 5 -25.72 -7.02 -9.06
C THR A 5 -25.04 -7.11 -7.70
N ASN A 6 -25.01 -8.29 -7.08
CA ASN A 6 -24.38 -8.50 -5.77
C ASN A 6 -22.86 -8.25 -5.80
N LYS A 7 -22.18 -8.68 -6.87
CA LYS A 7 -20.75 -8.43 -7.05
C LYS A 7 -20.46 -6.93 -7.18
N VAL A 8 -21.27 -6.21 -7.94
CA VAL A 8 -21.12 -4.76 -8.11
C VAL A 8 -21.35 -4.02 -6.78
N LEU A 9 -22.39 -4.41 -6.02
CA LEU A 9 -22.66 -3.84 -4.70
C LEU A 9 -21.52 -4.10 -3.72
N PHE A 10 -21.00 -5.33 -3.68
CA PHE A 10 -19.86 -5.69 -2.85
C PHE A 10 -18.60 -4.88 -3.20
N LEU A 11 -18.24 -4.81 -4.49
CA LEU A 11 -17.07 -4.05 -4.95
C LEU A 11 -17.21 -2.56 -4.64
N LYS A 12 -18.41 -1.99 -4.79
CA LYS A 12 -18.67 -0.59 -4.45
C LYS A 12 -18.48 -0.32 -2.96
N GLY A 13 -18.96 -1.22 -2.09
CA GLY A 13 -18.73 -1.16 -0.65
C GLY A 13 -17.25 -1.30 -0.29
N PHE A 14 -16.55 -2.25 -0.92
CA PHE A 14 -15.12 -2.47 -0.70
C PHE A 14 -14.27 -1.27 -1.13
N VAL A 15 -14.55 -0.67 -2.30
CA VAL A 15 -13.88 0.56 -2.75
C VAL A 15 -14.15 1.73 -1.80
N LYS A 16 -15.36 1.85 -1.26
CA LYS A 16 -15.67 2.87 -0.26
C LYS A 16 -14.84 2.66 1.01
N LEU A 17 -14.79 1.43 1.53
CA LEU A 17 -13.97 1.08 2.69
C LEU A 17 -12.49 1.43 2.46
N LEU A 18 -11.92 1.07 1.31
CA LEU A 18 -10.52 1.40 0.98
C LEU A 18 -10.26 2.91 0.86
N LYS A 19 -11.26 3.73 0.54
CA LYS A 19 -11.09 5.19 0.54
C LYS A 19 -11.14 5.80 1.94
N GLU A 20 -11.88 5.16 2.85
CA GLU A 20 -11.99 5.57 4.25
C GLU A 20 -10.80 5.08 5.08
N LEU A 21 -10.24 3.93 4.72
CA LEU A 21 -8.97 3.46 5.26
C LEU A 21 -7.83 4.34 4.74
N GLN A 22 -6.89 4.65 5.63
CA GLN A 22 -5.69 5.39 5.27
C GLN A 22 -4.71 4.46 4.53
N ALA A 23 -4.12 4.97 3.45
CA ALA A 23 -3.04 4.29 2.75
C ALA A 23 -1.88 3.97 3.71
N ASP A 24 -1.40 2.73 3.67
CA ASP A 24 -0.33 2.19 4.52
C ASP A 24 1.03 2.17 3.81
N VAL A 25 1.07 2.43 2.49
CA VAL A 25 2.29 2.51 1.69
C VAL A 25 2.26 3.68 0.70
N LEU A 26 3.43 4.30 0.52
CA LEU A 26 3.67 5.34 -0.47
C LEU A 26 4.70 4.83 -1.49
N LEU A 27 4.30 4.72 -2.75
CA LEU A 27 5.19 4.30 -3.84
C LEU A 27 5.81 5.53 -4.50
N LYS A 28 7.14 5.62 -4.48
CA LYS A 28 7.92 6.67 -5.17
C LYS A 28 8.83 6.01 -6.20
N ALA A 29 8.78 6.48 -7.44
CA ALA A 29 9.76 6.07 -8.45
C ALA A 29 11.14 6.65 -8.09
N CYS A 30 12.22 5.90 -8.30
CA CYS A 30 13.58 6.30 -7.89
C CYS A 30 13.96 7.68 -8.46
N ASP A 31 13.63 7.92 -9.73
CA ASP A 31 13.94 9.15 -10.46
C ASP A 31 12.70 10.03 -10.70
N GLY A 32 11.62 9.79 -9.96
CA GLY A 32 10.35 10.51 -10.10
C GLY A 32 10.25 11.75 -9.21
N ASP A 33 9.45 12.72 -9.65
CA ASP A 33 9.05 13.86 -8.82
C ASP A 33 8.42 13.37 -7.50
N GLU A 34 8.77 14.00 -6.39
CA GLU A 34 8.15 13.72 -5.08
C GLU A 34 6.63 13.88 -5.10
N LYS A 35 6.14 14.79 -5.95
CA LYS A 35 4.70 15.00 -6.17
C LYS A 35 4.02 13.87 -6.96
N ALA A 36 4.80 12.99 -7.59
CA ALA A 36 4.29 11.84 -8.33
C ALA A 36 4.19 10.57 -7.46
N ALA A 37 4.38 10.70 -6.14
CA ALA A 37 4.24 9.57 -5.22
C ALA A 37 2.78 9.09 -5.13
N ILE A 38 2.58 7.76 -5.11
CA ILE A 38 1.27 7.13 -5.14
C ILE A 38 0.97 6.52 -3.77
N CYS A 39 -0.08 6.99 -3.11
CA CYS A 39 -0.63 6.35 -1.91
C CYS A 39 -1.38 5.07 -2.31
N ALA A 40 -1.05 3.95 -1.68
CA ALA A 40 -1.65 2.66 -1.97
C ALA A 40 -1.88 1.84 -0.70
N HIS A 41 -2.51 0.68 -0.87
CA HIS A 41 -2.79 -0.27 0.20
C HIS A 41 -1.96 -1.53 0.00
N MET A 42 -1.18 -1.92 0.99
CA MET A 42 -0.33 -3.11 0.98
C MET A 42 -1.17 -4.35 0.67
N ILE A 43 -2.32 -4.51 1.33
CA ILE A 43 -3.22 -5.66 1.10
C ILE A 43 -3.64 -5.80 -0.38
N ILE A 44 -3.85 -4.67 -1.07
CA ILE A 44 -4.25 -4.66 -2.48
C ILE A 44 -3.05 -4.97 -3.38
N LEU A 45 -1.88 -4.41 -3.08
CA LEU A 45 -0.65 -4.69 -3.82
C LEU A 45 -0.22 -6.16 -3.67
N SER A 46 -0.23 -6.69 -2.44
CA SER A 46 0.03 -8.11 -2.14
C SER A 46 -0.90 -9.04 -2.91
N ALA A 47 -2.21 -8.77 -2.86
CA ALA A 47 -3.20 -9.59 -3.55
C ALA A 47 -3.05 -9.58 -5.09
N ARG A 48 -2.37 -8.59 -5.66
CA ARG A 48 -2.26 -8.37 -7.11
C ARG A 48 -0.86 -8.66 -7.66
N SER A 49 0.14 -8.85 -6.82
CA SER A 49 1.53 -9.07 -7.22
C SER A 49 2.27 -9.92 -6.19
N GLU A 50 2.77 -11.07 -6.64
CA GLU A 50 3.58 -11.95 -5.81
C GLU A 50 4.89 -11.28 -5.36
N VAL A 51 5.42 -10.36 -6.18
CA VAL A 51 6.61 -9.56 -5.81
C VAL A 51 6.29 -8.65 -4.63
N PHE A 52 5.16 -7.94 -4.66
CA PHE A 52 4.73 -7.11 -3.54
C PHE A 52 4.37 -7.98 -2.33
N ASN A 53 3.70 -9.12 -2.53
CA ASN A 53 3.36 -10.03 -1.45
C ASN A 53 4.63 -10.50 -0.72
N LYS A 54 5.62 -11.02 -1.46
CA LYS A 54 6.90 -11.43 -0.89
C LYS A 54 7.64 -10.27 -0.24
N PHE A 55 7.64 -9.09 -0.87
CA PHE A 55 8.27 -7.89 -0.32
C PHE A 55 7.69 -7.53 1.06
N PHE A 56 6.36 -7.50 1.18
CA PHE A 56 5.67 -7.16 2.43
C PHE A 56 5.64 -8.30 3.46
N GLU A 57 5.83 -9.56 3.05
CA GLU A 57 5.97 -10.70 3.96
C GLU A 57 7.41 -10.83 4.49
N SER A 58 8.41 -10.57 3.64
CA SER A 58 9.83 -10.66 3.99
C SER A 58 10.31 -9.47 4.81
N ASP A 59 9.80 -8.28 4.48
CA ASP A 59 9.86 -7.16 5.40
C ASP A 59 8.82 -7.47 6.47
N ASN A 60 9.24 -7.99 7.63
CA ASN A 60 8.58 -7.63 8.88
C ASN A 60 8.67 -6.10 8.96
N LEU A 61 7.76 -5.40 8.27
CA LEU A 61 7.78 -3.97 8.08
C LEU A 61 7.95 -3.39 9.45
N ARG A 62 9.16 -2.87 9.68
CA ARG A 62 9.63 -2.38 10.97
C ARG A 62 8.54 -1.45 11.47
N LEU A 63 7.66 -1.95 12.34
CA LEU A 63 6.70 -1.15 13.08
C LEU A 63 7.59 -0.20 13.87
N ARG A 64 7.80 1.01 13.35
CA ARG A 64 8.93 1.84 13.75
C ARG A 64 8.86 2.11 15.25
N PRO A 65 9.99 1.97 15.96
CA PRO A 65 10.28 2.87 17.05
C PRO A 65 11.57 3.62 16.67
N GLY A 66 11.42 4.83 16.11
CA GLY A 66 12.46 5.86 16.19
C GLY A 66 13.85 5.60 15.60
N TRP A 67 13.99 5.15 14.35
CA TRP A 67 15.32 5.16 13.70
C TRP A 67 15.62 6.50 13.02
N LYS A 68 16.33 7.37 13.76
CA LYS A 68 17.29 8.33 13.20
C LYS A 68 18.69 7.74 13.30
N GLN A 69 19.49 7.91 12.25
CA GLN A 69 20.91 8.24 12.40
C GLN A 69 21.31 9.07 11.16
N PRO A 70 21.55 10.39 11.30
CA PRO A 70 22.41 11.10 10.37
C PRO A 70 23.84 10.65 10.64
N LEU A 71 24.57 10.29 9.59
CA LEU A 71 26.00 10.01 9.67
C LEU A 71 26.72 11.20 10.30
N SER A 72 27.29 10.97 11.48
CA SER A 72 28.41 11.75 12.00
C SER A 72 29.60 11.50 11.09
N GLN A 73 29.87 12.42 10.15
CA GLN A 73 31.20 12.49 9.57
C GLN A 73 32.12 13.17 10.59
N SER A 74 33.23 12.50 10.84
CA SER A 74 34.30 12.81 11.80
C SER A 74 35.12 14.02 11.41
#